data_AF-A0A4V2G5X5-F1
#
_entry.id   AF-A0A4V2G5X5-F1
#
_cell.length_a   1.000
_cell.length_b   1.000
_cell.length_c   1.000
_cell.angle_alpha   90.00
_cell.angle_beta   90.00
_cell.angle_gamma   90.00
#
_symmetry.space_group_name_H-M   'P 1'
#
loop_
_entity.id
_entity.type
_entity.pdbx_description
1 polymer ?
#
loop_
_entity_poly.entity_id
_entity_poly.type
_entity_poly.pdbx_seq_one_letter_code
_entity_poly.pdbx_strand_id
1 'polypeptide(L)'
;MAKHLLPDEVLRALARWWGQNAARLPDNTPGAHTVPYAPGRWAQITPWPPALASPSGAGDAAVSRAQVTSIVEDALRREAFTEALVATYVWGKGKSGSPGGSGPATLRTILTADSLEAVLASAVTALSEHSAQAAYAALRGRVPQLGPSFFTKFLYFAGKTVPPANGPQPLILDRVLAHRMRSLASTVGRETGHDPDGSMARWVWRDQDWSPHRYQVYLSFMHAAAHQAASTDGWPSDASPDLLEYALFNIAWT
;
A
#
# COMPACT_ATOMS: atom_id res chain seq x y z
N MET A 1 18.05 -14.76 11.34
CA MET A 1 17.83 -13.41 10.79
C MET A 1 18.59 -13.30 9.48
N ALA A 2 17.97 -12.73 8.44
CA ALA A 2 18.67 -12.48 7.16
C ALA A 2 19.85 -11.54 7.42
N LYS A 3 21.08 -12.00 7.13
CA LYS A 3 22.31 -11.23 7.33
C LYS A 3 22.42 -10.00 6.40
N HIS A 4 21.54 -9.90 5.39
CA HIS A 4 21.55 -8.85 4.39
C HIS A 4 20.12 -8.34 4.17
N LEU A 5 19.83 -7.14 4.65
CA LEU A 5 18.55 -6.44 4.46
C LEU A 5 18.68 -5.47 3.27
N LEU A 6 18.77 -4.16 3.50
CA LEU A 6 19.05 -3.16 2.48
C LEU A 6 20.56 -3.11 2.20
N PRO A 7 20.97 -3.18 0.92
CA PRO A 7 22.34 -2.90 0.52
C PRO A 7 22.75 -1.45 0.82
N ASP A 8 24.04 -1.20 1.03
CA ASP A 8 24.56 0.13 1.39
C ASP A 8 24.25 1.19 0.32
N GLU A 9 24.21 0.82 -0.95
CA GLU A 9 23.81 1.72 -2.05
C GLU A 9 22.39 2.25 -1.87
N VAL A 10 21.48 1.40 -1.37
CA VAL A 10 20.09 1.75 -1.13
C VAL A 10 19.98 2.61 0.12
N LEU A 11 20.72 2.31 1.18
CA LEU A 11 20.80 3.17 2.36
C LEU A 11 21.30 4.58 2.02
N ARG A 12 22.34 4.70 1.19
CA ARG A 12 22.81 6.00 0.69
C ARG A 12 21.77 6.71 -0.17
N ALA A 13 21.03 5.99 -1.00
CA ALA A 13 19.95 6.57 -1.81
C ALA A 13 18.79 7.07 -0.93
N LEU A 14 18.42 6.32 0.10
CA LEU A 14 17.42 6.71 1.09
C LEU A 14 17.84 7.97 1.86
N ALA A 15 19.10 8.04 2.31
CA ALA A 15 19.62 9.23 2.99
C ALA A 15 19.57 10.49 2.12
N ARG A 16 19.97 10.37 0.84
CA ARG A 16 19.87 11.49 -0.12
C ARG A 16 18.41 11.91 -0.34
N TRP A 17 17.52 10.94 -0.51
CA TRP A 17 16.10 11.23 -0.68
C TRP A 17 15.51 11.91 0.55
N TRP A 18 15.84 11.45 1.75
CA TRP A 18 15.39 12.06 3.00
C TRP A 18 15.87 13.51 3.11
N GLY A 19 17.15 13.78 2.87
CA GLY A 19 17.68 15.15 2.89
C GLY A 19 16.97 16.13 1.94
N GLN A 20 16.37 15.62 0.85
CA GLN A 20 15.60 16.43 -0.10
C GLN A 20 14.11 16.57 0.27
N ASN A 21 13.58 15.67 1.11
CA ASN A 21 12.14 15.55 1.36
C ASN A 21 11.74 15.81 2.82
N ALA A 22 12.68 15.87 3.77
CA ALA A 22 12.41 16.02 5.20
C ALA A 22 11.50 17.23 5.51
N ALA A 23 11.77 18.39 4.88
CA ALA A 23 10.96 19.59 5.06
C ALA A 23 9.49 19.43 4.62
N ARG A 24 9.19 18.45 3.76
CA ARG A 24 7.83 18.15 3.27
C ARG A 24 7.14 17.05 4.08
N LEU A 25 7.86 16.39 4.98
CA LEU A 25 7.42 15.24 5.80
C LEU A 25 7.81 15.47 7.27
N PRO A 26 7.31 16.54 7.91
CA PRO A 26 7.81 17.00 9.21
C PRO A 26 7.49 16.05 10.38
N ASP A 27 6.54 15.13 10.20
CA ASP A 27 6.14 14.11 11.17
C ASP A 27 6.80 12.75 10.91
N ASN A 28 7.77 12.67 9.98
CA ASN A 28 8.43 11.44 9.55
C ASN A 28 7.43 10.36 9.08
N THR A 29 6.25 10.77 8.59
CA THR A 29 5.26 9.90 7.97
C THR A 29 4.95 10.36 6.55
N PRO A 30 4.43 9.46 5.70
CA PRO A 30 3.99 9.87 4.37
C PRO A 30 2.53 10.38 4.39
N GLY A 31 2.00 10.83 5.54
CA GLY A 31 0.61 11.27 5.72
C GLY A 31 0.22 12.45 4.82
N ALA A 32 1.13 13.40 4.63
CA ALA A 32 0.94 14.57 3.76
C ALA A 32 0.96 14.23 2.26
N HIS A 33 1.40 13.03 1.87
CA HIS A 33 1.41 12.61 0.47
C HIS A 33 -0.01 12.65 -0.10
N THR A 34 -0.18 13.45 -1.14
CA THR A 34 -1.47 13.76 -1.74
C THR A 34 -1.55 13.24 -3.17
N VAL A 35 -2.67 12.60 -3.50
CA VAL A 35 -2.95 12.13 -4.85
C VAL A 35 -4.06 12.98 -5.46
N PRO A 36 -3.84 13.60 -6.63
CA PRO A 36 -4.88 14.33 -7.33
C PRO A 36 -5.86 13.35 -8.01
N TYR A 37 -7.14 13.71 -8.08
CA TYR A 37 -8.19 12.99 -8.80
C TYR A 37 -9.25 13.97 -9.31
N ALA A 38 -10.09 13.54 -10.25
CA ALA A 38 -11.21 14.34 -10.75
C ALA A 38 -12.54 13.76 -10.22
N PRO A 39 -13.21 14.40 -9.24
CA PRO A 39 -14.43 13.87 -8.61
C PRO A 39 -15.52 13.51 -9.62
N GLY A 40 -15.73 14.37 -10.63
CA GLY A 40 -16.66 14.15 -11.75
C GLY A 40 -16.54 12.79 -12.44
N ARG A 41 -15.34 12.18 -12.44
CA ARG A 41 -15.10 10.86 -13.06
C ARG A 41 -15.65 9.69 -12.25
N TRP A 42 -16.04 9.92 -11.00
CA TRP A 42 -16.58 8.93 -10.08
C TRP A 42 -18.07 9.11 -9.80
N ALA A 43 -18.77 9.97 -10.57
CA ALA A 43 -20.18 10.32 -10.36
C ALA A 43 -21.17 9.14 -10.27
N GLN A 44 -20.81 7.99 -10.84
CA GLN A 44 -21.65 6.77 -10.83
C GLN A 44 -21.28 5.79 -9.71
N ILE A 45 -20.34 6.15 -8.82
CA ILE A 45 -19.94 5.31 -7.70
C ILE A 45 -20.86 5.56 -6.52
N THR A 46 -21.47 4.50 -6.03
CA THR A 46 -22.28 4.47 -4.82
C THR A 46 -21.99 3.18 -4.04
N PRO A 47 -21.84 3.22 -2.71
CA PRO A 47 -21.85 4.42 -1.86
C PRO A 47 -20.62 5.32 -2.07
N TRP A 48 -20.76 6.62 -1.78
CA TRP A 48 -19.66 7.60 -1.88
C TRP A 48 -19.25 8.10 -0.48
N PRO A 49 -17.95 8.08 -0.12
CA PRO A 49 -17.50 8.61 1.16
C PRO A 49 -17.74 10.12 1.26
N PRO A 50 -18.50 10.63 2.26
CA PRO A 50 -18.93 12.02 2.31
C PRO A 50 -17.79 13.03 2.49
N ALA A 51 -16.66 12.59 3.04
CA ALA A 51 -15.47 13.42 3.23
C ALA A 51 -14.57 13.53 1.98
N LEU A 52 -14.84 12.77 0.91
CA LEU A 52 -14.26 13.05 -0.40
C LEU A 52 -15.00 14.20 -1.09
N ALA A 53 -14.31 14.93 -1.96
CA ALA A 53 -14.94 15.98 -2.77
C ALA A 53 -16.10 15.40 -3.57
N SER A 54 -17.20 16.18 -3.65
CA SER A 54 -18.45 15.73 -4.27
C SER A 54 -18.23 15.19 -5.68
N PRO A 55 -18.79 14.02 -6.05
CA PRO A 55 -18.70 13.48 -7.40
C PRO A 55 -19.39 14.35 -8.45
N SER A 56 -20.25 15.29 -8.05
CA SER A 56 -20.86 16.28 -8.95
C SER A 56 -20.00 17.54 -9.12
N GLY A 57 -18.87 17.64 -8.41
CA GLY A 57 -17.97 18.78 -8.46
C GLY A 57 -17.21 18.87 -9.78
N ALA A 58 -17.07 20.09 -10.29
CA ALA A 58 -16.21 20.38 -11.42
C ALA A 58 -14.74 20.51 -10.99
N GLY A 59 -13.81 20.18 -11.89
CA GLY A 59 -12.38 20.36 -11.68
C GLY A 59 -11.67 19.19 -10.99
N ASP A 60 -10.41 19.44 -10.63
CA ASP A 60 -9.58 18.49 -9.91
C ASP A 60 -9.69 18.71 -8.40
N ALA A 61 -9.67 17.62 -7.65
CA ALA A 61 -9.49 17.58 -6.21
C ALA A 61 -8.20 16.83 -5.88
N ALA A 62 -7.83 16.83 -4.60
CA ALA A 62 -6.69 16.10 -4.11
C ALA A 62 -7.06 15.49 -2.75
N VAL A 63 -6.56 14.29 -2.47
CA VAL A 63 -6.78 13.63 -1.17
C VAL A 63 -5.45 13.08 -0.66
N SER A 64 -5.11 13.44 0.58
CA SER A 64 -3.90 13.00 1.26
C SER A 64 -4.05 11.61 1.85
N ARG A 65 -2.93 10.93 2.07
CA ARG A 65 -2.92 9.64 2.75
C ARG A 65 -3.53 9.76 4.15
N ALA A 66 -3.25 10.84 4.88
CA ALA A 66 -3.86 11.10 6.19
C ALA A 66 -5.39 11.29 6.09
N GLN A 67 -5.88 12.00 5.07
CA GLN A 67 -7.33 12.15 4.85
C GLN A 67 -8.01 10.81 4.56
N VAL A 68 -7.39 9.95 3.73
CA VAL A 68 -7.94 8.60 3.49
C VAL A 68 -7.95 7.77 4.76
N THR A 69 -6.90 7.86 5.59
CA THR A 69 -6.90 7.20 6.91
C THR A 69 -8.10 7.64 7.75
N SER A 70 -8.38 8.95 7.86
CA SER A 70 -9.54 9.44 8.61
C SER A 70 -10.88 9.01 8.00
N ILE A 71 -10.99 8.98 6.67
CA ILE A 71 -12.20 8.49 5.98
C ILE A 71 -12.43 7.01 6.27
N VAL A 72 -11.37 6.20 6.18
CA VAL A 72 -11.44 4.76 6.45
C VAL A 72 -11.75 4.52 7.92
N GLU A 73 -11.15 5.26 8.84
CA GLU A 73 -11.44 5.17 10.27
C GLU A 73 -12.93 5.40 10.57
N ASP A 74 -13.50 6.48 10.04
CA ASP A 74 -14.92 6.80 10.21
C ASP A 74 -15.81 5.70 9.59
N ALA A 75 -15.49 5.27 8.38
CA ALA A 75 -16.23 4.23 7.68
C ALA A 75 -16.20 2.90 8.45
N LEU A 76 -15.04 2.47 8.97
CA LEU A 76 -14.92 1.25 9.77
C LEU A 76 -15.72 1.34 11.07
N ARG A 77 -15.74 2.51 11.74
CA ARG A 77 -16.54 2.74 12.94
C ARG A 77 -18.05 2.62 12.69
N ARG A 78 -18.50 2.99 11.49
CA ARG A 78 -19.89 2.86 11.03
C ARG A 78 -20.18 1.53 10.33
N GLU A 79 -19.22 0.62 10.27
CA GLU A 79 -19.32 -0.63 9.51
C GLU A 79 -19.65 -0.42 8.02
N ALA A 80 -19.22 0.70 7.44
CA ALA A 80 -19.37 1.04 6.03
C ALA A 80 -18.12 0.63 5.22
N PHE A 81 -17.83 -0.67 5.15
CA PHE A 81 -16.57 -1.18 4.59
C PHE A 81 -16.42 -0.87 3.11
N THR A 82 -17.53 -0.85 2.35
CA THR A 82 -17.52 -0.44 0.94
C THR A 82 -17.10 1.03 0.78
N GLU A 83 -17.51 1.96 1.66
CA GLU A 83 -17.03 3.35 1.60
C GLU A 83 -15.52 3.42 1.85
N ALA A 84 -15.00 2.67 2.82
CA ALA A 84 -13.55 2.56 3.07
C ALA A 84 -12.79 2.06 1.82
N LEU A 85 -13.34 1.07 1.11
CA LEU A 85 -12.76 0.61 -0.15
C LEU A 85 -12.80 1.69 -1.23
N VAL A 86 -13.91 2.41 -1.39
CA VAL A 86 -14.04 3.49 -2.39
C VAL A 86 -12.99 4.58 -2.13
N ALA A 87 -12.83 5.02 -0.88
CA ALA A 87 -11.82 6.01 -0.50
C ALA A 87 -10.39 5.55 -0.85
N THR A 88 -10.08 4.31 -0.50
CA THR A 88 -8.81 3.65 -0.83
C THR A 88 -8.58 3.59 -2.35
N TYR A 89 -9.62 3.24 -3.11
CA TYR A 89 -9.53 3.03 -4.55
C TYR A 89 -9.35 4.35 -5.31
N VAL A 90 -10.06 5.41 -4.90
CA VAL A 90 -9.91 6.76 -5.44
C VAL A 90 -8.48 7.26 -5.23
N TRP A 91 -7.94 7.14 -4.01
CA TRP A 91 -6.56 7.51 -3.71
C TRP A 91 -5.55 6.66 -4.49
N GLY A 92 -5.77 5.35 -4.59
CA GLY A 92 -4.85 4.44 -5.29
C GLY A 92 -4.82 4.62 -6.81
N LYS A 93 -5.90 5.10 -7.42
CA LYS A 93 -5.96 5.39 -8.87
C LYS A 93 -5.59 6.83 -9.21
N GLY A 94 -5.98 7.80 -8.38
CA GLY A 94 -5.81 9.22 -8.69
C GLY A 94 -6.35 9.63 -10.06
N LYS A 95 -5.64 10.52 -10.75
CA LYS A 95 -5.97 11.02 -12.09
C LYS A 95 -5.97 9.96 -13.21
N SER A 96 -5.38 8.78 -12.98
CA SER A 96 -5.39 7.67 -13.96
C SER A 96 -6.77 7.00 -14.10
N GLY A 97 -7.75 7.37 -13.25
CA GLY A 97 -9.15 7.00 -13.40
C GLY A 97 -9.87 7.75 -14.54
N SER A 98 -9.34 7.72 -15.76
CA SER A 98 -9.94 8.35 -16.94
C SER A 98 -11.35 7.82 -17.24
N PRO A 99 -12.23 8.58 -17.92
CA PRO A 99 -13.56 8.10 -18.34
C PRO A 99 -13.50 6.88 -19.30
N GLY A 100 -12.37 6.68 -19.99
CA GLY A 100 -12.03 5.46 -20.73
C GLY A 100 -10.90 4.63 -20.10
N GLY A 101 -10.50 4.96 -18.87
CA GLY A 101 -9.52 4.20 -18.09
C GLY A 101 -10.24 3.19 -17.20
N SER A 102 -9.61 2.06 -16.90
CA SER A 102 -10.25 1.00 -16.13
C SER A 102 -10.63 1.38 -14.69
N GLY A 103 -10.19 2.53 -14.14
CA GLY A 103 -10.40 2.89 -12.73
C GLY A 103 -11.87 2.88 -12.26
N PRO A 104 -12.69 3.87 -12.64
CA PRO A 104 -14.10 3.94 -12.25
C PRO A 104 -14.93 2.76 -12.77
N ALA A 105 -14.67 2.30 -14.00
CA ALA A 105 -15.38 1.16 -14.59
C ALA A 105 -15.12 -0.15 -13.83
N THR A 106 -13.85 -0.45 -13.50
CA THR A 106 -13.51 -1.62 -12.67
C THR A 106 -14.05 -1.48 -11.27
N LEU A 107 -14.00 -0.27 -10.66
CA LEU A 107 -14.60 -0.08 -9.33
C LEU A 107 -16.10 -0.37 -9.36
N ARG A 108 -16.83 0.11 -10.38
CA ARG A 108 -18.25 -0.24 -10.56
C ARG A 108 -18.45 -1.76 -10.59
N THR A 109 -17.64 -2.51 -11.34
CA THR A 109 -17.79 -3.97 -11.37
C THR A 109 -17.43 -4.63 -10.03
N ILE A 110 -16.42 -4.13 -9.32
CA ILE A 110 -16.10 -4.59 -7.96
C ILE A 110 -17.31 -4.39 -7.03
N LEU A 111 -17.96 -3.23 -7.10
CA LEU A 111 -19.12 -2.87 -6.27
C LEU A 111 -20.37 -3.70 -6.58
N THR A 112 -20.45 -4.36 -7.74
CA THR A 112 -21.57 -5.28 -8.05
C THR A 112 -21.41 -6.67 -7.45
N ALA A 113 -20.31 -6.97 -6.75
CA ALA A 113 -20.15 -8.26 -6.11
C ALA A 113 -21.01 -8.36 -4.84
N ASP A 114 -22.00 -9.25 -4.84
CA ASP A 114 -22.95 -9.43 -3.72
C ASP A 114 -22.26 -9.68 -2.36
N SER A 115 -21.09 -10.32 -2.39
CA SER A 115 -20.32 -10.65 -1.18
C SER A 115 -19.31 -9.56 -0.76
N LEU A 116 -19.26 -8.40 -1.42
CA LEU A 116 -18.21 -7.41 -1.21
C LEU A 116 -18.13 -6.97 0.25
N GLU A 117 -19.24 -6.50 0.82
CA GLU A 117 -19.28 -5.98 2.20
C GLU A 117 -18.81 -7.03 3.20
N ALA A 118 -19.35 -8.25 3.12
CA ALA A 118 -18.98 -9.36 3.99
C ALA A 118 -17.51 -9.77 3.85
N VAL A 119 -16.95 -9.72 2.64
CA VAL A 119 -15.53 -10.02 2.39
C VAL A 119 -14.62 -8.94 2.99
N LEU A 120 -14.97 -7.66 2.83
CA LEU A 120 -14.20 -6.57 3.43
C LEU A 120 -14.27 -6.60 4.96
N ALA A 121 -15.45 -6.82 5.53
CA ALA A 121 -15.64 -7.00 6.97
C ALA A 121 -14.81 -8.17 7.49
N SER A 122 -14.88 -9.34 6.84
CA SER A 122 -14.09 -10.51 7.20
C SER A 122 -12.58 -10.25 7.15
N ALA A 123 -12.10 -9.44 6.19
CA ALA A 123 -10.70 -9.07 6.13
C ALA A 123 -10.28 -8.16 7.30
N VAL A 124 -11.13 -7.22 7.71
CA VAL A 124 -10.88 -6.36 8.88
C VAL A 124 -10.90 -7.19 10.18
N THR A 125 -11.85 -8.13 10.33
CA THR A 125 -11.87 -9.06 11.46
C THR A 125 -10.62 -9.95 11.49
N ALA A 126 -10.23 -10.53 10.35
CA ALA A 126 -9.02 -11.34 10.25
C ALA A 126 -7.75 -10.53 10.54
N LEU A 127 -7.76 -9.22 10.27
CA LEU A 127 -6.68 -8.33 10.68
C LEU A 127 -6.64 -8.21 12.20
N SER A 128 -7.76 -7.81 12.83
CA SER A 128 -7.85 -7.57 14.27
C SER A 128 -7.64 -8.79 15.14
N GLU A 129 -8.05 -9.98 14.68
CA GLU A 129 -7.97 -11.22 15.45
C GLU A 129 -6.72 -12.03 15.16
N HIS A 130 -6.11 -11.83 13.98
CA HIS A 130 -4.98 -12.64 13.53
C HIS A 130 -3.82 -11.78 13.05
N SER A 131 -3.73 -11.48 11.76
CA SER A 131 -2.57 -10.83 11.15
C SER A 131 -2.89 -10.24 9.79
N ALA A 132 -2.00 -9.38 9.29
CA ALA A 132 -2.07 -8.85 7.93
C ALA A 132 -2.07 -9.96 6.86
N GLN A 133 -1.38 -11.08 7.11
CA GLN A 133 -1.39 -12.25 6.23
C GLN A 133 -2.78 -12.89 6.15
N ALA A 134 -3.44 -13.08 7.30
CA ALA A 134 -4.78 -13.67 7.36
C ALA A 134 -5.81 -12.75 6.68
N ALA A 135 -5.72 -11.45 6.94
CA ALA A 135 -6.54 -10.43 6.29
C ALA A 135 -6.37 -10.42 4.76
N TYR A 136 -5.13 -10.55 4.28
CA TYR A 136 -4.86 -10.70 2.85
C TYR A 136 -5.50 -11.96 2.27
N ALA A 137 -5.40 -13.09 2.97
CA ALA A 137 -6.01 -14.35 2.55
C ALA A 137 -7.53 -14.25 2.47
N ALA A 138 -8.17 -13.50 3.38
CA ALA A 138 -9.61 -13.25 3.38
C ALA A 138 -10.08 -12.43 2.16
N LEU A 139 -9.21 -11.66 1.51
CA LEU A 139 -9.55 -10.90 0.29
C LEU A 139 -9.23 -11.66 -1.01
N ARG A 140 -8.16 -12.46 -1.02
CA ARG A 140 -7.59 -13.01 -2.24
C ARG A 140 -8.56 -13.92 -2.99
N GLY A 141 -8.91 -13.51 -4.22
CA GLY A 141 -9.77 -14.28 -5.12
C GLY A 141 -11.24 -14.30 -4.70
N ARG A 142 -11.64 -13.46 -3.74
CA ARG A 142 -13.01 -13.42 -3.22
C ARG A 142 -13.90 -12.40 -3.91
N VAL A 143 -13.31 -11.34 -4.47
CA VAL A 143 -14.02 -10.29 -5.20
C VAL A 143 -13.44 -10.19 -6.61
N PRO A 144 -14.24 -10.38 -7.67
CA PRO A 144 -13.79 -10.23 -9.05
C PRO A 144 -13.18 -8.85 -9.32
N GLN A 145 -12.08 -8.82 -10.08
CA GLN A 145 -11.33 -7.61 -10.45
C GLN A 145 -10.68 -6.80 -9.32
N LEU A 146 -10.99 -7.08 -8.05
CA LEU A 146 -10.25 -6.49 -6.94
C LEU A 146 -8.88 -7.17 -6.89
N GLY A 147 -7.85 -6.43 -7.27
CA GLY A 147 -6.49 -6.95 -7.41
C GLY A 147 -5.66 -6.83 -6.13
N PRO A 148 -4.52 -7.55 -6.08
CA PRO A 148 -3.68 -7.64 -4.90
C PRO A 148 -3.09 -6.30 -4.44
N SER A 149 -2.81 -5.36 -5.36
CA SER A 149 -2.33 -4.03 -4.99
C SER A 149 -3.38 -3.17 -4.30
N PHE A 150 -4.67 -3.40 -4.57
CA PHE A 150 -5.77 -2.73 -3.88
C PHE A 150 -6.13 -3.43 -2.57
N PHE A 151 -5.98 -4.76 -2.47
CA PHE A 151 -6.07 -5.46 -1.18
C PHE A 151 -5.11 -4.83 -0.16
N THR A 152 -3.83 -4.69 -0.52
CA THR A 152 -2.83 -4.16 0.42
C THR A 152 -3.04 -2.70 0.76
N LYS A 153 -3.61 -1.91 -0.17
CA LYS A 153 -3.97 -0.51 0.12
C LYS A 153 -5.13 -0.43 1.11
N PHE A 154 -6.15 -1.28 0.93
CA PHE A 154 -7.27 -1.36 1.86
C PHE A 154 -6.79 -1.80 3.25
N LEU A 155 -5.97 -2.87 3.31
CA LEU A 155 -5.39 -3.34 4.57
C LEU A 155 -4.46 -2.33 5.23
N TYR A 156 -3.68 -1.56 4.45
CA TYR A 156 -2.86 -0.47 4.96
C TYR A 156 -3.70 0.56 5.71
N PHE A 157 -4.76 1.09 5.10
CA PHE A 157 -5.60 2.09 5.75
C PHE A 157 -6.42 1.49 6.90
N ALA A 158 -6.99 0.29 6.73
CA ALA A 158 -7.70 -0.39 7.81
C ALA A 158 -6.79 -0.66 9.00
N GLY A 159 -5.53 -1.07 8.78
CA GLY A 159 -4.54 -1.33 9.82
C GLY A 159 -4.11 -0.11 10.62
N LYS A 160 -4.26 1.11 10.07
CA LYS A 160 -4.06 2.35 10.83
C LYS A 160 -5.17 2.59 11.86
N THR A 161 -6.35 2.02 11.66
CA THR A 161 -7.49 2.10 12.60
C THR A 161 -7.58 0.87 13.50
N VAL A 162 -7.39 -0.32 12.92
CA VAL A 162 -7.53 -1.61 13.58
C VAL A 162 -6.22 -2.37 13.43
N PRO A 163 -5.28 -2.20 14.38
CA PRO A 163 -3.99 -2.87 14.35
C PRO A 163 -4.13 -4.40 14.23
N PRO A 164 -3.20 -5.09 13.53
CA PRO A 164 -3.18 -6.54 13.53
C PRO A 164 -2.91 -7.10 14.94
N ALA A 165 -3.58 -8.19 15.33
CA ALA A 165 -3.29 -8.85 16.60
C ALA A 165 -1.86 -9.40 16.68
N ASN A 166 -1.33 -9.89 15.55
CA ASN A 166 -0.01 -10.50 15.46
C ASN A 166 0.73 -10.03 14.21
N GLY A 167 2.05 -9.92 14.35
CA GLY A 167 2.94 -9.60 13.25
C GLY A 167 2.98 -8.11 12.89
N PRO A 168 3.63 -7.77 11.77
CA PRO A 168 3.85 -6.38 11.36
C PRO A 168 2.56 -5.67 10.92
N GLN A 169 2.55 -4.36 11.09
CA GLN A 169 1.53 -3.48 10.51
C GLN A 169 1.48 -3.65 8.97
N PRO A 170 0.28 -3.67 8.36
CA PRO A 170 0.16 -3.73 6.91
C PRO A 170 0.85 -2.52 6.25
N LEU A 171 1.59 -2.80 5.19
CA LEU A 171 2.18 -1.83 4.26
C LEU A 171 1.64 -2.10 2.86
N ILE A 172 1.66 -1.09 2.00
CA ILE A 172 1.21 -1.20 0.62
C ILE A 172 2.23 -2.01 -0.17
N LEU A 173 1.77 -3.00 -0.95
CA LEU A 173 2.56 -3.66 -1.97
C LEU A 173 1.87 -3.47 -3.32
N ASP A 174 2.53 -2.79 -4.23
CA ASP A 174 2.06 -2.67 -5.61
C ASP A 174 3.16 -3.02 -6.61
N ARG A 175 2.88 -2.82 -7.90
CA ARG A 175 3.82 -3.18 -8.95
C ARG A 175 5.16 -2.46 -8.80
N VAL A 176 5.17 -1.20 -8.39
CA VAL A 176 6.41 -0.41 -8.23
C VAL A 176 7.24 -1.02 -7.11
N LEU A 177 6.62 -1.26 -5.95
CA LEU A 177 7.31 -1.86 -4.81
C LEU A 177 7.72 -3.32 -5.07
N ALA A 178 6.91 -4.10 -5.78
CA ALA A 178 7.29 -5.43 -6.22
C ALA A 178 8.52 -5.39 -7.15
N HIS A 179 8.62 -4.43 -8.06
CA HIS A 179 9.84 -4.26 -8.87
C HIS A 179 11.05 -3.89 -8.01
N ARG A 180 10.87 -3.03 -7.00
CA ARG A 180 11.95 -2.71 -6.04
C ARG A 180 12.42 -3.94 -5.29
N MET A 181 11.49 -4.74 -4.77
CA MET A 181 11.81 -5.98 -4.07
C MET A 181 12.50 -6.99 -4.99
N ARG A 182 12.08 -7.07 -6.26
CA ARG A 182 12.77 -7.86 -7.28
C ARG A 182 14.22 -7.42 -7.46
N SER A 183 14.46 -6.11 -7.62
CA SER A 183 15.82 -5.59 -7.79
C SER A 183 16.70 -5.90 -6.59
N LEU A 184 16.22 -5.63 -5.37
CA LEU A 184 16.95 -5.95 -4.14
C LEU A 184 17.28 -7.44 -4.03
N ALA A 185 16.27 -8.30 -4.20
CA ALA A 185 16.43 -9.74 -4.11
C ALA A 185 17.38 -10.28 -5.19
N SER A 186 17.36 -9.69 -6.39
CA SER A 186 18.28 -10.08 -7.48
C SER A 186 19.72 -9.71 -7.15
N THR A 187 19.97 -8.53 -6.56
CA THR A 187 21.31 -8.10 -6.15
C THR A 187 21.86 -9.02 -5.06
N VAL A 188 21.12 -9.19 -3.97
CA VAL A 188 21.51 -10.07 -2.86
C VAL A 188 21.67 -11.53 -3.33
N GLY A 189 20.79 -11.99 -4.21
CA GLY A 189 20.84 -13.33 -4.80
C GLY A 189 22.10 -13.59 -5.61
N ARG A 190 22.57 -12.60 -6.37
CA ARG A 190 23.85 -12.67 -7.11
C ARG A 190 25.05 -12.64 -6.17
N GLU A 191 25.07 -11.73 -5.20
CA GLU A 191 26.19 -11.57 -4.26
C GLU A 191 26.40 -12.82 -3.38
N THR A 192 25.30 -13.45 -2.96
CA THR A 192 25.34 -14.65 -2.12
C THR A 192 25.49 -15.95 -2.91
N GLY A 193 25.33 -15.91 -4.24
CA GLY A 193 25.32 -17.08 -5.10
C GLY A 193 24.04 -17.95 -5.01
N HIS A 194 23.01 -17.50 -4.29
CA HIS A 194 21.76 -18.26 -4.12
C HIS A 194 20.75 -18.09 -5.26
N ASP A 195 20.82 -16.97 -6.00
CA ASP A 195 19.96 -16.70 -7.17
C ASP A 195 20.78 -15.94 -8.23
N PRO A 196 21.83 -16.56 -8.80
CA PRO A 196 22.80 -15.88 -9.65
C PRO A 196 22.19 -15.35 -10.96
N ASP A 197 21.08 -15.92 -11.42
CA ASP A 197 20.36 -15.50 -12.64
C ASP A 197 19.13 -14.63 -12.37
N GLY A 198 18.78 -14.38 -11.10
CA GLY A 198 17.62 -13.60 -10.68
C GLY A 198 16.28 -14.26 -10.98
N SER A 199 16.24 -15.55 -11.30
CA SER A 199 15.02 -16.27 -11.66
C SER A 199 14.07 -16.36 -10.46
N MET A 200 14.60 -16.63 -9.26
CA MET A 200 13.81 -16.69 -8.04
C MET A 200 13.25 -15.32 -7.66
N ALA A 201 14.08 -14.28 -7.70
CA ALA A 201 13.65 -12.91 -7.45
C ALA A 201 12.51 -12.48 -8.40
N ARG A 202 12.63 -12.81 -9.70
CA ARG A 202 11.60 -12.53 -10.71
C ARG A 202 10.30 -13.27 -10.41
N TRP A 203 10.37 -14.54 -9.99
CA TRP A 203 9.21 -15.36 -9.68
C TRP A 203 8.51 -14.93 -8.38
N VAL A 204 9.27 -14.67 -7.31
CA VAL A 204 8.76 -14.23 -6.01
C VAL A 204 8.08 -12.87 -6.15
N TRP A 205 8.77 -11.91 -6.78
CA TRP A 205 8.34 -10.52 -6.90
C TRP A 205 7.80 -10.20 -8.29
N ARG A 206 7.00 -11.10 -8.86
CA ARG A 206 6.23 -10.85 -10.10
C ARG A 206 5.27 -9.66 -9.92
N ASP A 207 4.76 -9.13 -11.03
CA ASP A 207 3.98 -7.87 -11.07
C ASP A 207 2.58 -7.99 -10.45
N GLN A 208 2.11 -9.22 -10.20
CA GLN A 208 0.75 -9.53 -9.81
C GLN A 208 0.66 -10.88 -9.07
N ASP A 209 -0.52 -11.18 -8.50
CA ASP A 209 -0.83 -12.45 -7.84
C ASP A 209 0.15 -12.82 -6.72
N TRP A 210 0.39 -11.91 -5.78
CA TRP A 210 1.16 -12.24 -4.58
C TRP A 210 0.31 -13.17 -3.67
N SER A 211 0.89 -14.27 -3.22
CA SER A 211 0.24 -15.12 -2.20
C SER A 211 0.23 -14.40 -0.83
N PRO A 212 -0.65 -14.78 0.11
CA PRO A 212 -0.60 -14.26 1.48
C PRO A 212 0.78 -14.42 2.12
N HIS A 213 1.46 -15.55 1.90
CA HIS A 213 2.81 -15.79 2.41
C HIS A 213 3.84 -14.78 1.88
N ARG A 214 3.83 -14.51 0.57
CA ARG A 214 4.68 -13.47 -0.05
C ARG A 214 4.41 -12.08 0.52
N TYR A 215 3.15 -11.75 0.79
CA TYR A 215 2.81 -10.50 1.45
C TYR A 215 3.38 -10.45 2.88
N GLN A 216 3.30 -11.53 3.65
CA GLN A 216 3.93 -11.62 4.96
C GLN A 216 5.44 -11.43 4.90
N VAL A 217 6.12 -12.09 3.94
CA VAL A 217 7.57 -11.93 3.72
C VAL A 217 7.91 -10.47 3.40
N TYR A 218 7.11 -9.82 2.56
CA TYR A 218 7.25 -8.39 2.25
C TYR A 218 7.17 -7.53 3.52
N LEU A 219 6.14 -7.73 4.34
CA LEU A 219 5.96 -6.94 5.56
C LEU A 219 7.10 -7.16 6.55
N SER A 220 7.47 -8.42 6.80
CA SER A 220 8.58 -8.75 7.69
C SER A 220 9.90 -8.14 7.21
N PHE A 221 10.18 -8.18 5.91
CA PHE A 221 11.35 -7.54 5.32
C PHE A 221 11.32 -6.02 5.49
N MET A 222 10.22 -5.36 5.12
CA MET A 222 10.11 -3.90 5.18
C MET A 222 10.23 -3.35 6.60
N HIS A 223 9.65 -4.03 7.58
CA HIS A 223 9.78 -3.63 8.99
C HIS A 223 11.22 -3.81 9.51
N ALA A 224 11.87 -4.94 9.18
CA ALA A 224 13.28 -5.13 9.54
C ALA A 224 14.20 -4.13 8.83
N ALA A 225 13.95 -3.84 7.56
CA ALA A 225 14.67 -2.84 6.77
C ALA A 225 14.48 -1.42 7.31
N ALA A 226 13.29 -1.09 7.82
CA ALA A 226 13.04 0.19 8.47
C ALA A 226 13.90 0.35 9.75
N HIS A 227 14.00 -0.70 10.57
CA HIS A 227 14.91 -0.70 11.72
C HIS A 227 16.38 -0.55 11.32
N GLN A 228 16.80 -1.21 10.25
CA GLN A 228 18.16 -1.03 9.72
C GLN A 228 18.38 0.42 9.29
N ALA A 229 17.47 1.01 8.51
CA ALA A 229 17.60 2.40 8.06
C ALA A 229 17.66 3.38 9.24
N ALA A 230 16.78 3.21 10.24
CA ALA A 230 16.74 4.03 11.45
C ALA A 230 18.01 3.96 12.32
N SER A 231 18.85 2.93 12.13
CA SER A 231 20.17 2.82 12.78
C SER A 231 21.29 3.60 12.07
N THR A 232 20.98 4.30 10.97
CA THR A 232 21.94 5.10 10.21
C THR A 232 21.70 6.60 10.41
N ASP A 233 22.76 7.41 10.37
CA ASP A 233 22.66 8.87 10.59
C ASP A 233 21.88 9.62 9.48
N GLY A 234 21.69 8.98 8.33
CA GLY A 234 21.05 9.60 7.15
C GLY A 234 19.53 9.48 7.10
N TRP A 235 18.92 8.79 8.07
CA TRP A 235 17.49 8.47 8.09
C TRP A 235 16.91 8.78 9.48
N PRO A 236 15.65 9.24 9.59
CA PRO A 236 15.09 9.56 10.90
C PRO A 236 15.00 8.30 11.78
N SER A 237 15.50 8.40 13.02
CA SER A 237 15.56 7.27 13.95
C SER A 237 14.18 6.80 14.43
N ASP A 238 13.19 7.69 14.40
CA ASP A 238 11.79 7.45 14.74
C ASP A 238 10.91 7.25 13.49
N ALA A 239 11.53 7.06 12.32
CA ALA A 239 10.82 6.85 11.07
C ALA A 239 9.83 5.68 11.15
N SER A 240 8.61 5.96 10.72
CA SER A 240 7.61 4.92 10.53
C SER A 240 8.01 3.97 9.37
N PRO A 241 7.70 2.66 9.41
CA PRO A 241 7.96 1.75 8.29
C PRO A 241 7.29 2.18 6.97
N ASP A 242 6.17 2.90 7.06
CA ASP A 242 5.49 3.52 5.92
C ASP A 242 6.27 4.67 5.27
N LEU A 243 7.14 5.36 6.01
CA LEU A 243 8.08 6.29 5.40
C LEU A 243 9.09 5.55 4.50
N LEU A 244 9.60 4.39 4.95
CA LEU A 244 10.49 3.58 4.11
C LEU A 244 9.76 3.06 2.87
N GLU A 245 8.54 2.54 3.01
CA GLU A 245 7.68 2.16 1.88
C GLU A 245 7.55 3.30 0.87
N TYR A 246 7.19 4.49 1.35
CA TYR A 246 6.99 5.65 0.51
C TYR A 246 8.29 6.13 -0.15
N ALA A 247 9.41 6.09 0.55
CA ALA A 247 10.71 6.43 -0.04
C ALA A 247 11.09 5.43 -1.14
N LEU A 248 11.03 4.12 -0.88
CA LEU A 248 11.33 3.08 -1.87
C LEU A 248 10.44 3.18 -3.12
N PHE A 249 9.19 3.61 -2.96
CA PHE A 249 8.29 3.90 -4.08
C PHE A 249 8.82 5.04 -4.97
N ASN A 250 9.42 6.08 -4.39
CA ASN A 250 9.83 7.30 -5.09
C ASN A 250 11.29 7.32 -5.53
N ILE A 251 12.18 6.62 -4.83
CA ILE A 251 13.60 6.65 -5.15
C ILE A 251 13.89 5.84 -6.42
N ALA A 252 14.86 6.32 -7.18
CA ALA A 252 15.58 5.54 -8.18
C ALA A 252 16.95 5.17 -7.59
N TRP A 253 17.34 3.91 -7.74
CA TRP A 253 18.71 3.47 -7.54
C TRP A 253 19.06 2.49 -8.67
N THR A 254 20.29 2.59 -9.13
CA THR A 254 20.89 1.77 -10.19
C THR A 254 22.15 1.15 -9.66
#